data_AF-A0A6M3M1Y5-F1
#
_entry.id   AF-A0A6M3M1Y5-F1
#
_cell.length_a   1.000
_cell.length_b   1.000
_cell.length_c   1.000
_cell.angle_alpha   90.00
_cell.angle_beta   90.00
_cell.angle_gamma   90.00
#
_symmetry.space_group_name_H-M   'P 1'
#
loop_
_entity.id
_entity.type
_entity.pdbx_description
1 polymer ?
#
loop_
_entity_poly.entity_id
_entity_poly.type
_entity_poly.pdbx_seq_one_letter_code
_entity_poly.pdbx_strand_id
1 'polypeptide(L)'
;MEESTASFLDKTDWRITIHRKLEACVDAEGTEYYPKTVKSLISAVGATYPGWDAKEEIRIERAQVSKKYYYAWVNWLDDNPTAKKTKKYHIKKLLYHMEYKEIFEFIKNRCASKRMMLWGSKKIPGGTQIFYHDDE
;
A
#
# COMPACT_ATOMS: atom_id res chain seq x y z
N MET A 1 -33.55 10.40 24.02
CA MET A 1 -32.40 9.52 23.74
C MET A 1 -32.59 8.98 22.35
N GLU A 2 -32.10 9.72 21.36
CA GLU A 2 -32.00 9.20 20.00
C GLU A 2 -30.72 8.37 19.95
N GLU A 3 -30.85 7.06 20.11
CA GLU A 3 -29.82 6.13 19.67
C GLU A 3 -29.73 6.25 18.16
N SER A 4 -28.83 7.13 17.72
CA SER A 4 -28.50 7.31 16.32
C SER A 4 -28.13 5.94 15.76
N THR A 5 -28.91 5.53 14.78
CA THR A 5 -28.70 4.43 13.85
C THR A 5 -27.48 4.70 12.96
N ALA A 6 -26.35 5.10 13.57
CA ALA A 6 -25.01 5.00 13.03
C ALA A 6 -24.74 3.50 12.84
N SER A 7 -25.27 3.07 11.70
CA SER A 7 -25.67 1.72 11.38
C SER A 7 -24.46 0.81 11.41
N PHE A 8 -24.71 -0.46 11.69
CA PHE A 8 -23.81 -1.58 11.44
C PHE A 8 -23.07 -1.49 10.07
N LEU A 9 -23.61 -0.72 9.11
CA LEU A 9 -22.99 -0.35 7.83
C LEU A 9 -21.69 0.49 7.94
N ASP A 10 -21.50 1.34 8.95
CA ASP A 10 -20.27 2.15 9.12
C ASP A 10 -19.06 1.30 9.54
N LYS A 11 -19.29 0.15 10.20
CA LYS A 11 -18.24 -0.84 10.51
C LYS A 11 -17.81 -1.65 9.29
N THR A 12 -18.48 -1.47 8.16
CA THR A 12 -18.27 -2.20 6.91
C THR A 12 -17.85 -1.27 5.77
N ASP A 13 -17.43 -0.03 6.06
CA ASP A 13 -16.81 0.81 5.05
C ASP A 13 -15.38 0.29 4.80
N TRP A 14 -15.22 -0.39 3.67
CA TRP A 14 -13.93 -0.86 3.17
C TRP A 14 -12.89 0.28 3.13
N ARG A 15 -13.32 1.54 2.99
CA ARG A 15 -12.44 2.71 3.01
C ARG A 15 -11.77 2.90 4.37
N ILE A 16 -12.54 2.80 5.46
CA ILE A 16 -12.02 2.92 6.83
C ILE A 16 -11.03 1.78 7.09
N THR A 17 -11.38 0.56 6.64
CA THR A 17 -10.51 -0.60 6.76
C THR A 17 -9.18 -0.40 6.03
N ILE A 18 -9.22 0.04 4.77
CA ILE A 18 -8.02 0.27 3.97
C ILE A 18 -7.21 1.45 4.53
N HIS A 19 -7.86 2.53 4.97
CA HIS A 19 -7.19 3.70 5.56
C HIS A 19 -6.42 3.33 6.82
N ARG A 20 -7.04 2.63 7.78
CA ARG A 20 -6.36 2.12 8.98
C ARG A 20 -5.16 1.22 8.65
N LYS A 21 -5.27 0.41 7.58
CA LYS A 21 -4.17 -0.45 7.14
C LYS A 21 -3.04 0.36 6.48
N LEU A 22 -3.36 1.44 5.77
CA LEU A 22 -2.37 2.36 5.23
C LEU A 22 -1.62 3.07 6.36
N GLU A 23 -2.32 3.63 7.34
CA GLU A 23 -1.72 4.27 8.53
C GLU A 23 -0.81 3.30 9.28
N ALA A 24 -1.28 2.08 9.55
CA ALA A 24 -0.45 1.06 10.19
C ALA A 24 0.82 0.73 9.41
N CYS A 25 0.81 0.82 8.07
CA CYS A 25 2.02 0.65 7.28
C CYS A 25 2.99 1.82 7.46
N VAL A 26 2.49 3.06 7.50
CA VAL A 26 3.29 4.26 7.76
C VAL A 26 3.94 4.17 9.14
N ASP A 27 3.17 3.83 10.18
CA ASP A 27 3.67 3.69 11.55
C ASP A 27 4.71 2.57 11.69
N ALA A 28 4.55 1.51 10.90
CA ALA A 28 5.49 0.39 10.88
C ALA A 28 6.72 0.64 10.01
N GLU A 29 6.80 1.75 9.24
CA GLU A 29 7.93 2.02 8.36
C GLU A 29 9.26 2.04 9.13
N GLY A 30 10.31 1.43 8.55
CA GLY A 30 11.60 1.29 9.21
C GLY A 30 11.65 0.21 10.31
N THR A 31 10.52 -0.35 10.72
CA THR A 31 10.49 -1.50 11.65
C THR A 31 10.64 -2.83 10.93
N GLU A 32 10.97 -3.89 11.66
CA GLU A 32 10.99 -5.24 11.09
C GLU A 32 9.59 -5.80 10.78
N TYR A 33 8.53 -5.20 11.35
CA TYR A 33 7.15 -5.60 11.12
C TYR A 33 6.58 -5.03 9.83
N TYR A 34 7.22 -4.04 9.22
CA TYR A 34 6.75 -3.36 8.01
C TYR A 34 6.28 -4.33 6.90
N PRO A 35 7.08 -5.34 6.49
CA PRO A 35 6.64 -6.25 5.42
C PRO A 35 5.39 -7.05 5.79
N LYS A 36 5.22 -7.39 7.08
CA LYS A 36 4.03 -8.08 7.57
C LYS A 36 2.80 -7.17 7.51
N THR A 37 2.96 -5.90 7.87
CA THR A 37 1.88 -4.92 7.80
C THR A 37 1.45 -4.65 6.36
N VAL A 38 2.39 -4.50 5.44
CA VAL A 38 2.09 -4.34 4.00
C VAL A 38 1.39 -5.59 3.44
N LYS A 39 1.78 -6.81 3.85
CA LYS A 39 1.01 -8.03 3.49
C LYS A 39 -0.43 -7.97 3.97
N SER A 40 -0.68 -7.46 5.18
CA SER A 40 -2.04 -7.30 5.68
C SER A 40 -2.84 -6.28 4.87
N LEU A 41 -2.19 -5.18 4.43
CA LEU A 41 -2.80 -4.20 3.52
C LEU A 41 -3.15 -4.85 2.17
N ILE A 42 -2.23 -5.61 1.57
CA ILE A 42 -2.49 -6.33 0.30
C ILE A 42 -3.73 -7.20 0.41
N SER A 43 -3.85 -7.99 1.48
CA SER A 43 -5.01 -8.84 1.70
C SER A 43 -6.30 -8.05 1.88
N ALA A 44 -6.25 -6.93 2.61
CA ALA A 44 -7.42 -6.07 2.81
C ALA A 44 -7.89 -5.46 1.49
N VAL A 45 -6.96 -4.82 0.77
CA VAL A 45 -7.23 -4.16 -0.52
C VAL A 45 -7.75 -5.16 -1.55
N GLY A 46 -7.14 -6.35 -1.64
CA GLY A 46 -7.58 -7.42 -2.54
C GLY A 46 -8.95 -8.01 -2.20
N ALA A 47 -9.42 -7.91 -0.96
CA ALA A 47 -10.70 -8.45 -0.53
C ALA A 47 -11.85 -7.45 -0.62
N THR A 48 -11.57 -6.16 -0.41
CA THR A 48 -12.63 -5.19 -0.11
C THR A 48 -12.66 -3.96 -1.03
N TYR A 49 -11.70 -3.74 -1.93
CA TYR A 49 -11.72 -2.55 -2.81
C TYR A 49 -12.65 -2.75 -4.04
N PRO A 50 -13.79 -2.05 -4.14
CA PRO A 50 -14.72 -2.21 -5.26
C PRO A 50 -14.20 -1.52 -6.53
N GLY A 51 -14.42 -2.14 -7.69
CA GLY A 51 -14.07 -1.56 -9.00
C GLY A 51 -12.56 -1.51 -9.30
N TRP A 52 -11.73 -2.15 -8.47
CA TRP A 52 -10.32 -2.37 -8.72
C TRP A 52 -10.05 -3.88 -8.65
N ASP A 53 -9.50 -4.45 -9.72
CA ASP A 53 -8.93 -5.80 -9.68
C ASP A 53 -7.58 -5.79 -8.93
N ALA A 54 -7.67 -5.46 -7.65
CA ALA A 54 -6.53 -5.25 -6.78
C ALA A 54 -5.64 -6.48 -6.67
N LYS A 55 -6.24 -7.68 -6.63
CA LYS A 55 -5.48 -8.93 -6.51
C LYS A 55 -4.56 -9.12 -7.70
N GLU A 56 -5.07 -8.93 -8.91
CA GLU A 56 -4.29 -9.17 -10.12
C GLU A 56 -3.22 -8.10 -10.33
N GLU A 57 -3.58 -6.83 -10.17
CA GLU A 57 -2.62 -5.75 -10.36
C GLU A 57 -1.48 -5.77 -9.32
N ILE A 58 -1.80 -6.02 -8.04
CA ILE A 58 -0.78 -6.16 -7.00
C ILE A 58 0.08 -7.40 -7.28
N ARG A 59 -0.51 -8.50 -7.79
CA ARG A 59 0.25 -9.71 -8.15
C ARG A 59 1.27 -9.42 -9.25
N ILE A 60 0.86 -8.69 -10.29
CA ILE A 60 1.73 -8.29 -11.40
C ILE A 60 2.86 -7.40 -10.88
N GLU A 61 2.51 -6.33 -10.15
CA GLU A 61 3.50 -5.39 -9.61
C GLU A 61 4.52 -6.11 -8.72
N ARG A 62 4.03 -6.93 -7.79
CA ARG A 62 4.89 -7.68 -6.88
C ARG A 62 5.82 -8.63 -7.63
N ALA A 63 5.37 -9.27 -8.71
CA ALA A 63 6.25 -10.11 -9.52
C ALA A 63 7.40 -9.31 -10.15
N GLN A 64 7.12 -8.10 -10.63
CA GLN A 64 8.13 -7.22 -11.20
C GLN A 64 9.12 -6.72 -10.13
N VAL A 65 8.59 -6.24 -9.00
CA VAL A 65 9.39 -5.73 -7.88
C VAL A 65 10.24 -6.85 -7.26
N SER A 66 9.67 -8.02 -6.97
CA SER A 66 10.42 -9.17 -6.44
C SER A 66 11.55 -9.59 -7.39
N LYS A 67 11.32 -9.55 -8.72
CA LYS A 67 12.36 -9.85 -9.71
C LYS A 67 13.50 -8.84 -9.67
N LYS A 68 13.20 -7.54 -9.61
CA LYS A 68 14.19 -6.46 -9.46
C LYS A 68 15.07 -6.66 -8.22
N TYR A 69 14.46 -6.91 -7.06
CA TYR A 69 15.20 -7.09 -5.80
C TYR A 69 15.93 -8.43 -5.71
N TYR A 70 15.44 -9.47 -6.39
CA TYR A 70 16.18 -10.72 -6.55
C TYR A 70 17.48 -10.50 -7.33
N TYR A 71 17.46 -9.79 -8.45
CA TYR A 71 18.70 -9.49 -9.18
C TYR A 71 19.63 -8.57 -8.40
N ALA A 72 19.10 -7.57 -7.69
CA ALA A 72 19.92 -6.75 -6.79
C ALA A 72 20.63 -7.61 -5.73
N TRP A 73 19.95 -8.64 -5.20
CA TRP A 73 20.54 -9.59 -4.27
C TRP A 73 21.65 -10.44 -4.92
N VAL A 74 21.40 -10.99 -6.11
CA VAL A 74 22.37 -11.80 -6.85
C VAL A 74 23.61 -10.97 -7.19
N ASN A 75 23.44 -9.78 -7.77
CA ASN A 75 24.56 -8.90 -8.11
C ASN A 75 25.38 -8.53 -6.87
N TRP A 76 24.71 -8.24 -5.75
CA TRP A 76 25.43 -7.95 -4.51
C TRP A 76 26.25 -9.15 -4.01
N LEU A 77 25.75 -10.39 -4.17
CA LEU A 77 26.50 -11.60 -3.82
C LEU A 77 27.73 -11.79 -4.73
N ASP A 78 27.59 -11.52 -6.01
CA ASP A 78 28.68 -11.61 -6.99
C ASP A 78 29.76 -10.56 -6.72
N ASP A 79 29.37 -9.34 -6.35
CA ASP A 79 30.29 -8.27 -5.95
C ASP A 79 30.93 -8.53 -4.57
N ASN A 80 30.32 -9.36 -3.72
CA ASN A 80 30.73 -9.60 -2.34
C ASN A 80 30.81 -11.10 -1.97
N PRO A 81 31.61 -11.92 -2.69
CA PRO A 81 31.60 -13.37 -2.54
C PRO A 81 31.99 -13.82 -1.12
N THR A 82 32.94 -13.12 -0.51
CA THR A 82 33.52 -13.42 0.81
C THR A 82 32.75 -12.80 1.99
N ALA A 83 31.61 -12.12 1.74
CA ALA A 83 30.84 -11.51 2.81
C ALA A 83 30.42 -12.55 3.86
N LYS A 84 30.62 -12.20 5.14
CA LYS A 84 30.16 -13.02 6.28
C LYS A 84 28.65 -13.28 6.19
N LYS A 85 28.20 -14.45 6.63
CA LYS A 85 26.77 -14.84 6.67
C LYS A 85 25.89 -13.77 7.32
N THR A 86 26.35 -13.15 8.40
CA THR A 86 25.63 -12.05 9.06
C THR A 86 25.37 -10.87 8.12
N LYS A 87 26.38 -10.42 7.35
CA LYS A 87 26.23 -9.34 6.37
C LYS A 87 25.24 -9.72 5.26
N LYS A 88 25.35 -10.96 4.75
CA LYS A 88 24.42 -11.54 3.77
C LYS A 88 22.98 -11.48 4.26
N TYR A 89 22.73 -11.86 5.52
CA TYR A 89 21.41 -11.79 6.14
C TYR A 89 20.88 -10.35 6.26
N HIS A 90 21.71 -9.40 6.71
CA HIS A 90 21.31 -8.00 6.87
C HIS A 90 20.92 -7.36 5.53
N ILE A 91 21.73 -7.58 4.49
CA ILE A 91 21.41 -7.06 3.15
C ILE A 91 20.13 -7.71 2.61
N LYS A 92 19.95 -9.02 2.77
CA LYS A 92 18.71 -9.68 2.38
C LYS A 92 17.49 -9.09 3.11
N LYS A 93 17.59 -8.80 4.42
CA LYS A 93 16.53 -8.14 5.20
C LYS A 93 16.24 -6.74 4.68
N LEU A 94 17.27 -5.97 4.33
CA LEU A 94 17.15 -4.63 3.76
C LEU A 94 16.45 -4.65 2.39
N LEU A 95 16.90 -5.50 1.47
CA LEU A 95 16.29 -5.64 0.14
C LEU A 95 14.82 -6.06 0.25
N TYR A 96 14.51 -6.98 1.16
CA TYR A 96 13.14 -7.39 1.45
C TYR A 96 12.29 -6.24 2.01
N HIS A 97 12.86 -5.37 2.85
CA HIS A 97 12.13 -4.19 3.33
C HIS A 97 11.84 -3.20 2.19
N MET A 98 12.82 -2.96 1.31
CA MET A 98 12.66 -2.07 0.14
C MET A 98 11.65 -2.63 -0.88
N GLU A 99 11.63 -3.95 -1.09
CA GLU A 99 10.63 -4.63 -1.92
C GLU A 99 9.19 -4.29 -1.47
N TYR A 100 8.91 -4.41 -0.17
CA TYR A 100 7.58 -4.11 0.35
C TYR A 100 7.28 -2.61 0.40
N LYS A 101 8.30 -1.75 0.46
CA LYS A 101 8.12 -0.30 0.36
C LYS A 101 7.63 0.11 -1.02
N GLU A 102 8.21 -0.44 -2.09
CA GLU A 102 7.73 -0.17 -3.45
C GLU A 102 6.29 -0.68 -3.67
N ILE A 103 5.98 -1.88 -3.15
CA ILE A 103 4.61 -2.42 -3.23
C ILE A 103 3.61 -1.53 -2.46
N PHE A 104 4.01 -1.03 -1.28
CA PHE A 104 3.18 -0.12 -0.51
C PHE A 104 2.91 1.20 -1.27
N GLU A 105 3.93 1.81 -1.84
CA GLU A 105 3.79 3.05 -2.63
C GLU A 105 2.91 2.83 -3.86
N PHE A 106 3.05 1.69 -4.54
CA PHE A 106 2.13 1.30 -5.62
C PHE A 106 0.67 1.28 -5.13
N ILE A 107 0.38 0.56 -4.03
CA ILE A 107 -0.97 0.45 -3.49
C ILE A 107 -1.51 1.84 -3.09
N LYS A 108 -0.71 2.65 -2.42
CA LYS A 108 -1.05 4.02 -2.01
C LYS A 108 -1.44 4.88 -3.22
N ASN A 109 -0.63 4.85 -4.28
CA ASN A 109 -0.87 5.60 -5.52
C ASN A 109 -2.11 5.10 -6.28
N ARG A 110 -2.34 3.78 -6.35
CA ARG A 110 -3.56 3.20 -6.94
C ARG A 110 -4.80 3.60 -6.14
N CYS A 111 -4.76 3.50 -4.81
CA CYS A 111 -5.85 3.95 -3.94
C CYS A 111 -6.19 5.43 -4.15
N ALA A 112 -5.18 6.29 -4.26
CA ALA A 112 -5.37 7.73 -4.55
C ALA A 112 -6.00 7.95 -5.93
N SER A 113 -5.45 7.31 -6.98
CA SER A 113 -5.94 7.44 -8.36
C SER A 113 -7.38 6.94 -8.51
N LYS A 114 -7.71 5.80 -7.90
CA LYS A 114 -9.06 5.23 -7.93
C LYS A 114 -10.05 6.06 -7.11
N ARG A 115 -9.63 6.66 -5.99
CA ARG A 115 -10.42 7.68 -5.29
C ARG A 115 -10.71 8.88 -6.21
N MET A 116 -9.71 9.40 -6.92
CA MET A 116 -9.94 10.49 -7.88
C MET A 116 -10.90 10.07 -9.01
N MET A 117 -10.85 8.84 -9.51
CA MET A 117 -11.82 8.36 -10.52
C MET A 117 -13.24 8.25 -9.97
N LEU A 118 -13.41 7.75 -8.74
CA LEU A 118 -14.72 7.56 -8.11
C LEU A 118 -15.34 8.88 -7.63
N TRP A 119 -14.53 9.87 -7.22
CA TRP A 119 -15.00 11.08 -6.55
C TRP A 119 -14.63 12.40 -7.24
N GLY A 120 -13.57 12.40 -8.06
CA GLY A 120 -13.03 13.58 -8.74
C GLY A 120 -13.76 13.97 -10.03
N SER A 121 -14.83 13.25 -10.39
CA SER A 121 -15.69 13.58 -11.53
C SER A 121 -17.06 14.10 -11.08
N LYS A 122 -17.13 15.01 -10.11
CA LYS A 122 -18.29 15.91 -10.02
C LYS A 122 -18.10 17.02 -11.04
N LYS A 123 -18.49 16.79 -12.30
CA LYS A 123 -18.96 17.90 -13.13
C LYS A 123 -20.24 18.41 -12.47
N ILE A 124 -20.13 19.48 -11.69
CA ILE A 124 -21.30 20.29 -11.36
C ILE A 124 -21.76 20.89 -12.69
N PRO A 125 -23.00 20.66 -13.16
CA PRO A 125 -23.51 21.39 -14.32
C PRO A 125 -23.61 22.87 -13.91
N GLY A 126 -22.66 23.69 -14.36
CA GLY A 126 -22.75 25.15 -14.29
C GLY A 126 -22.34 25.85 -12.99
N GLY A 127 -21.33 25.39 -12.23
CA GLY A 127 -20.90 26.11 -11.03
C GLY A 127 -19.42 25.90 -10.68
N THR A 128 -18.77 27.01 -10.32
CA THR A 128 -17.36 27.21 -9.95
C THR A 128 -16.69 26.04 -9.24
N GLN A 129 -15.46 25.73 -9.67
CA GLN A 129 -14.56 24.73 -9.12
C GLN A 129 -14.20 25.08 -7.67
N ILE A 130 -14.70 24.33 -6.68
CA ILE A 130 -14.31 24.48 -5.28
C ILE A 130 -13.10 23.56 -5.04
N PHE A 131 -11.93 24.17 -4.87
CA PHE A 131 -10.76 23.50 -4.33
C PHE A 131 -10.97 23.39 -2.82
N TYR A 132 -11.05 22.15 -2.30
CA TYR A 132 -10.86 21.95 -0.87
C TYR A 132 -9.36 22.12 -0.61
N HIS A 133 -8.98 23.33 -0.20
CA HIS A 133 -7.77 23.53 0.58
C HIS A 133 -8.07 23.01 1.98
N ASP A 134 -7.40 21.93 2.38
CA ASP A 134 -7.30 21.57 3.79
C ASP A 134 -6.45 22.67 4.46
N ASP A 135 -7.11 23.68 5.01
CA ASP A 135 -6.49 24.64 5.93
C ASP A 135 -6.81 24.22 7.37
N GLU A 136 -5.72 23.88 8.08
CA GLU A 136 -5.49 23.72 9.54
C GLU A 136 -6.22 22.62 10.33
#